data_AF-A0A150Y1E5-F1
#
_entry.id   AF-A0A150Y1E5-F1
#
_cell.length_a   1.000
_cell.length_b   1.000
_cell.length_c   1.000
_cell.angle_alpha   90.00
_cell.angle_beta   90.00
_cell.angle_gamma   90.00
#
_symmetry.space_group_name_H-M   'P 1'
#
loop_
_entity.id
_entity.type
_entity.pdbx_description
1 polymer ?
#
loop_
_entity_poly.entity_id
_entity_poly.type
_entity_poly.pdbx_seq_one_letter_code
_entity_poly.pdbx_strand_id
1 'polypeptide(L)'
;MTYGSNITAQKWKTRTEFPKEEISDDWDNDYYLSSLSYNNNLWTVISSKTSDYSLQSWRTRVDFPKDEITELWDAGYAITELTYGNDVWALVMSKGSSHSGQKWSTTTEFPKDKIKEYWDEGRSIIKLAYGQGKWALVGSKTDDITLQRWRTSETFPTEEIEENLALGYSITQLEYLNDRWVLVLSKYTDNRSQQLITSESFPKEEIRKHWESDYYITSVGRQEIEPEIEPEIAEPEPTTETTKPYSAPENSTNPRITGVWNGTSLGDAEDVEITFEDNNVITIISGDEVMGGENFEIEDIPAGLSYELNMDVVPHQIDIVFTMFNVEFSRIKGIFEFSGKNEIMMLLSDDPEADRPKGFISKSGTETFKLKKTSSK
;
A
#
# COMPACT_ATOMS: atom_id res chain seq x y z
N MET A 1 -5.94 3.50 12.05
CA MET A 1 -7.17 2.97 12.68
C MET A 1 -7.21 3.37 14.15
N THR A 2 -8.38 3.57 14.76
CA THR A 2 -8.57 4.06 16.14
C THR A 2 -9.43 3.10 16.95
N TYR A 3 -9.01 2.79 18.17
CA TYR A 3 -9.73 1.94 19.12
C TYR A 3 -10.92 2.65 19.74
N GLY A 4 -12.02 1.92 19.96
CA GLY A 4 -13.08 2.36 20.88
C GLY A 4 -13.75 3.67 20.50
N SER A 5 -13.81 3.97 19.20
CA SER A 5 -14.60 5.09 18.67
C SER A 5 -16.11 4.88 18.91
N ASN A 6 -16.91 5.92 18.72
CA ASN A 6 -18.38 5.84 18.68
C ASN A 6 -18.92 5.03 17.46
N ILE A 7 -18.06 4.24 16.83
CA ILE A 7 -18.35 3.39 15.66
C ILE A 7 -18.66 1.98 16.14
N THR A 8 -19.75 1.40 15.64
CA THR A 8 -20.20 0.04 15.97
C THR A 8 -20.10 -0.93 14.81
N ALA A 9 -19.97 -0.42 13.58
CA ALA A 9 -19.73 -1.21 12.38
C ALA A 9 -19.12 -0.31 11.32
N GLN A 10 -18.28 -0.86 10.45
CA GLN A 10 -17.66 -0.14 9.36
C GLN A 10 -17.58 -1.00 8.11
N LYS A 11 -17.60 -0.35 6.95
CA LYS A 11 -17.33 -0.94 5.64
C LYS A 11 -16.49 0.02 4.82
N TRP A 12 -15.76 -0.52 3.85
CA TRP A 12 -15.00 0.26 2.90
C TRP A 12 -15.33 -0.20 1.48
N LYS A 13 -15.22 0.70 0.51
CA LYS A 13 -15.42 0.43 -0.92
C LYS A 13 -14.46 1.29 -1.75
N THR A 14 -14.02 0.76 -2.89
CA THR A 14 -13.27 1.53 -3.89
C THR A 14 -14.05 1.63 -5.21
N ARG A 15 -14.02 2.78 -5.88
CA ARG A 15 -14.66 3.02 -7.18
C ARG A 15 -13.85 3.97 -8.05
N THR A 16 -13.90 3.79 -9.37
CA THR A 16 -13.30 4.71 -10.33
C THR A 16 -14.10 6.01 -10.45
N GLU A 17 -15.43 5.93 -10.33
CA GLU A 17 -16.33 7.08 -10.28
C GLU A 17 -16.76 7.41 -8.84
N PHE A 18 -17.26 8.63 -8.63
CA PHE A 18 -17.77 9.02 -7.31
C PHE A 18 -18.98 8.13 -6.92
N PRO A 19 -18.92 7.41 -5.78
CA PRO A 19 -19.82 6.30 -5.45
C PRO A 19 -21.18 6.77 -4.89
N LYS A 20 -21.94 7.50 -5.70
CA LYS A 20 -23.22 8.11 -5.28
C LYS A 20 -24.30 7.09 -4.89
N GLU A 21 -24.36 5.95 -5.59
CA GLU A 21 -25.37 4.91 -5.35
C GLU A 21 -25.04 4.16 -4.08
N GLU A 22 -23.77 3.83 -3.87
CA GLU A 22 -23.32 3.18 -2.66
C GLU A 22 -23.45 4.05 -1.43
N ILE A 23 -23.22 5.36 -1.53
CA ILE A 23 -23.47 6.28 -0.41
C ILE A 23 -24.96 6.29 -0.06
N SER A 24 -25.84 6.28 -1.06
CA SER A 24 -27.30 6.19 -0.84
C SER A 24 -27.68 4.88 -0.15
N ASP A 25 -27.19 3.74 -0.64
CA ASP A 25 -27.43 2.43 -0.03
C ASP A 25 -26.86 2.37 1.40
N ASP A 26 -25.72 3.00 1.64
CA ASP A 26 -25.10 3.05 2.95
C ASP A 26 -25.98 3.84 3.94
N TRP A 27 -26.53 4.99 3.53
CA TRP A 27 -27.47 5.77 4.32
C TRP A 27 -28.77 5.00 4.64
N ASP A 28 -29.33 4.26 3.69
CA ASP A 28 -30.52 3.42 3.89
C ASP A 28 -30.28 2.32 4.94
N ASN A 29 -29.02 1.98 5.19
CA ASN A 29 -28.59 0.97 6.16
C ASN A 29 -27.98 1.57 7.44
N ASP A 30 -28.19 2.87 7.68
CA ASP A 30 -27.72 3.63 8.86
C ASP A 30 -26.18 3.69 8.96
N TYR A 31 -25.50 3.64 7.81
CA TYR A 31 -24.07 3.95 7.72
C TYR A 31 -23.90 5.37 7.21
N TYR A 32 -23.00 6.11 7.83
CA TYR A 32 -22.60 7.44 7.41
C TYR A 32 -21.18 7.41 6.86
N LEU A 33 -20.91 8.20 5.83
CA LEU A 33 -19.57 8.34 5.29
C LEU A 33 -18.68 9.02 6.34
N SER A 34 -17.64 8.31 6.78
CA SER A 34 -16.74 8.74 7.86
C SER A 34 -15.30 8.98 7.40
N SER A 35 -14.97 8.59 6.17
CA SER A 35 -13.73 8.99 5.51
C SER A 35 -13.88 8.90 3.99
N LEU A 36 -13.29 9.85 3.28
CA LEU A 36 -13.25 9.90 1.82
C LEU A 36 -11.86 10.29 1.35
N SER A 37 -11.26 9.48 0.49
CA SER A 37 -10.03 9.82 -0.21
C SER A 37 -10.13 9.47 -1.69
N TYR A 38 -9.28 10.11 -2.50
CA TYR A 38 -9.12 9.80 -3.91
C TYR A 38 -7.64 9.68 -4.22
N ASN A 39 -7.20 8.50 -4.63
CA ASN A 39 -5.80 8.22 -4.98
C ASN A 39 -5.77 7.11 -6.03
N ASN A 40 -4.77 7.10 -6.93
CA ASN A 40 -4.58 6.06 -7.95
C ASN A 40 -5.86 5.79 -8.76
N ASN A 41 -6.51 6.88 -9.20
CA ASN A 41 -7.78 6.86 -9.95
C ASN A 41 -8.94 6.12 -9.26
N LEU A 42 -8.89 6.01 -7.94
CA LEU A 42 -9.92 5.36 -7.13
C LEU A 42 -10.36 6.25 -5.98
N TRP A 43 -11.68 6.47 -5.91
CA TRP A 43 -12.36 6.88 -4.69
C TRP A 43 -12.31 5.74 -3.69
N THR A 44 -11.84 6.01 -2.48
CA THR A 44 -11.98 5.12 -1.33
C THR A 44 -12.96 5.74 -0.36
N VAL A 45 -14.06 5.01 -0.10
CA VAL A 45 -15.11 5.43 0.83
C VAL A 45 -15.11 4.50 2.02
N ILE A 46 -15.05 5.10 3.21
CA ILE A 46 -15.27 4.41 4.47
C ILE A 46 -16.61 4.88 5.03
N SER A 47 -17.51 3.94 5.27
CA SER A 47 -18.81 4.20 5.86
C SER A 47 -18.94 3.50 7.20
N SER A 48 -19.40 4.22 8.21
CA SER A 48 -19.44 3.78 9.60
C SER A 48 -20.83 3.96 10.21
N LYS A 49 -21.26 2.99 11.02
CA LYS A 49 -22.39 3.18 11.95
C LYS A 49 -21.86 3.90 13.18
N THR A 50 -22.13 5.20 13.29
CA THR A 50 -21.67 6.03 14.41
C THR A 50 -22.81 6.85 15.00
N SER A 51 -22.75 7.10 16.31
CA SER A 51 -23.64 8.06 16.96
C SER A 51 -23.27 9.52 16.71
N ASP A 52 -22.10 9.78 16.10
CA ASP A 52 -21.61 11.14 15.84
C ASP A 52 -22.36 11.84 14.72
N TYR A 53 -23.08 11.10 13.87
CA TYR A 53 -23.81 11.65 12.73
C TYR A 53 -25.29 11.24 12.78
N SER A 54 -26.15 12.15 12.33
CA SER A 54 -27.60 11.94 12.28
C SER A 54 -28.20 12.16 10.89
N LEU A 55 -27.60 13.03 10.09
CA LEU A 55 -27.97 13.25 8.69
C LEU A 55 -26.71 13.64 7.91
N GLN A 56 -26.63 13.23 6.65
CA GLN A 56 -25.54 13.60 5.75
C GLN A 56 -26.05 14.14 4.42
N SER A 57 -25.20 14.93 3.78
CA SER A 57 -25.41 15.42 2.42
C SER A 57 -24.07 15.50 1.72
N TRP A 58 -24.00 15.04 0.47
CA TRP A 58 -22.82 15.15 -0.37
C TRP A 58 -23.06 16.04 -1.59
N ARG A 59 -21.99 16.63 -2.13
CA ARG A 59 -21.97 17.39 -3.39
C ARG A 59 -20.67 17.12 -4.12
N THR A 60 -20.75 16.96 -5.44
CA THR A 60 -19.58 17.02 -6.33
C THR A 60 -19.64 18.28 -7.19
N ARG A 61 -18.53 19.00 -7.31
CA ARG A 61 -18.42 20.22 -8.11
C ARG A 61 -17.09 20.29 -8.82
N VAL A 62 -17.08 20.84 -10.03
CA VAL A 62 -15.83 21.16 -10.73
C VAL A 62 -15.10 22.23 -9.95
N ASP A 63 -15.75 23.33 -9.61
CA ASP A 63 -15.18 24.39 -8.78
C ASP A 63 -15.30 24.11 -7.28
N PHE A 64 -14.51 24.83 -6.47
CA PHE A 64 -14.59 24.73 -5.02
C PHE A 64 -16.02 25.08 -4.52
N PRO A 65 -16.69 24.20 -3.75
CA PRO A 65 -18.14 24.22 -3.53
C PRO A 65 -18.57 25.23 -2.44
N LYS A 66 -18.19 26.50 -2.59
CA LYS A 66 -18.46 27.55 -1.58
C LYS A 66 -19.95 27.81 -1.34
N ASP A 67 -20.76 27.71 -2.40
CA ASP A 67 -22.18 28.03 -2.35
C ASP A 67 -22.94 26.89 -1.66
N GLU A 68 -22.58 25.64 -1.96
CA GLU A 68 -23.11 24.45 -1.29
C GLU A 68 -22.72 24.39 0.19
N ILE A 69 -21.48 24.78 0.53
CA ILE A 69 -21.05 24.88 1.92
C ILE A 69 -21.94 25.88 2.67
N THR A 70 -22.22 27.04 2.07
CA THR A 70 -23.05 28.08 2.69
C THR A 70 -24.48 27.59 2.87
N GLU A 71 -25.08 27.01 1.83
CA GLU A 71 -26.43 26.40 1.88
C GLU A 71 -26.54 25.36 3.00
N LEU A 72 -25.56 24.46 3.11
CA LEU A 72 -25.59 23.37 4.08
C LEU A 72 -25.26 23.83 5.50
N TRP A 73 -24.40 24.85 5.67
CA TRP A 73 -24.21 25.52 6.96
C TRP A 73 -25.51 26.18 7.44
N ASP A 74 -26.24 26.88 6.56
CA ASP A 74 -27.54 27.48 6.89
C ASP A 74 -28.58 26.41 7.27
N ALA A 75 -28.48 25.22 6.67
CA ALA A 75 -29.29 24.06 7.02
C ALA A 75 -28.81 23.32 8.29
N GLY A 76 -27.72 23.76 8.93
CA GLY A 76 -27.17 23.23 10.17
C GLY A 76 -26.28 22.00 10.03
N TYR A 77 -25.76 21.72 8.83
CA TYR A 77 -24.72 20.71 8.61
C TYR A 77 -23.33 21.31 8.87
N ALA A 78 -22.35 20.47 9.18
CA ALA A 78 -20.93 20.85 9.25
C ALA A 78 -20.11 20.00 8.26
N ILE A 79 -19.08 20.57 7.66
CA ILE A 79 -18.13 19.86 6.81
C ILE A 79 -17.45 18.77 7.63
N THR A 80 -17.52 17.54 7.14
CA THR A 80 -16.86 16.37 7.74
C THR A 80 -15.84 15.76 6.79
N GLU A 81 -16.10 15.78 5.48
CA GLU A 81 -15.10 15.41 4.47
C GLU A 81 -15.07 16.42 3.33
N LEU A 82 -13.87 16.64 2.82
CA LEU A 82 -13.61 17.43 1.63
C LEU A 82 -12.40 16.82 0.94
N THR A 83 -12.59 16.34 -0.28
CA THR A 83 -11.54 15.68 -1.07
C THR A 83 -11.64 16.17 -2.50
N TYR A 84 -10.51 16.35 -3.17
CA TYR A 84 -10.48 16.59 -4.61
C TYR A 84 -9.95 15.36 -5.31
N GLY A 85 -10.60 14.97 -6.39
CA GLY A 85 -10.25 13.78 -7.15
C GLY A 85 -11.11 13.66 -8.39
N ASN A 86 -10.61 12.99 -9.43
CA ASN A 86 -11.31 12.80 -10.70
C ASN A 86 -11.96 14.11 -11.22
N ASP A 87 -11.17 15.19 -11.21
CA ASP A 87 -11.58 16.54 -11.62
C ASP A 87 -12.77 17.18 -10.89
N VAL A 88 -13.13 16.67 -9.71
CA VAL A 88 -14.19 17.23 -8.88
C VAL A 88 -13.78 17.38 -7.41
N TRP A 89 -14.26 18.45 -6.78
CA TRP A 89 -14.37 18.56 -5.34
C TRP A 89 -15.56 17.74 -4.87
N ALA A 90 -15.30 16.74 -4.04
CA ALA A 90 -16.30 15.99 -3.30
C ALA A 90 -16.40 16.53 -1.87
N LEU A 91 -17.57 17.09 -1.56
CA LEU A 91 -17.91 17.64 -0.26
C LEU A 91 -18.89 16.71 0.44
N VAL A 92 -18.63 16.37 1.71
CA VAL A 92 -19.59 15.71 2.59
C VAL A 92 -19.77 16.57 3.85
N MET A 93 -21.02 16.86 4.17
CA MET A 93 -21.39 17.58 5.39
C MET A 93 -22.38 16.75 6.19
N SER A 94 -22.24 16.79 7.52
CA SER A 94 -23.00 15.97 8.45
C SER A 94 -23.67 16.82 9.53
N LYS A 95 -24.86 16.42 9.98
CA LYS A 95 -25.49 16.86 11.23
C LYS A 95 -25.14 15.91 12.35
N GLY A 96 -25.16 16.40 13.59
CA GLY A 96 -24.82 15.61 14.79
C GLY A 96 -23.35 15.66 15.16
N SER A 97 -22.47 16.07 14.23
CA SER A 97 -21.04 16.21 14.52
C SER A 97 -20.80 17.23 15.63
N SER A 98 -19.73 17.04 16.41
CA SER A 98 -19.27 18.02 17.41
C SER A 98 -18.69 19.31 16.80
N HIS A 99 -18.59 19.39 15.46
CA HIS A 99 -18.06 20.55 14.76
C HIS A 99 -19.01 21.75 14.86
N SER A 100 -18.46 22.91 15.26
CA SER A 100 -19.22 24.15 15.31
C SER A 100 -18.47 25.36 14.77
N GLY A 101 -19.28 26.31 14.28
CA GLY A 101 -18.86 27.62 13.83
C GLY A 101 -17.82 27.61 12.71
N GLN A 102 -17.74 26.58 11.86
CA GLN A 102 -16.65 26.36 10.90
C GLN A 102 -16.24 27.56 10.04
N LYS A 103 -14.99 27.53 9.56
CA LYS A 103 -14.48 28.41 8.50
C LYS A 103 -13.73 27.57 7.46
N TRP A 104 -13.78 28.01 6.21
CA TRP A 104 -12.91 27.51 5.16
C TRP A 104 -12.08 28.63 4.54
N SER A 105 -10.89 28.29 4.06
CA SER A 105 -10.03 29.18 3.28
C SER A 105 -9.45 28.42 2.11
N THR A 106 -9.24 29.11 0.99
CA THR A 106 -8.45 28.58 -0.13
C THR A 106 -7.19 29.40 -0.35
N THR A 107 -6.08 28.74 -0.67
CA THR A 107 -4.78 29.37 -0.91
C THR A 107 -4.05 28.64 -2.02
N THR A 108 -3.14 29.30 -2.74
CA THR A 108 -2.29 28.63 -3.75
C THR A 108 -1.16 27.84 -3.09
N GLU A 109 -0.61 28.36 -2.00
CA GLU A 109 0.44 27.72 -1.20
C GLU A 109 -0.14 26.96 -0.01
N PHE A 110 0.67 26.06 0.58
CA PHE A 110 0.27 25.34 1.79
C PHE A 110 -0.14 26.33 2.91
N PRO A 111 -1.33 26.17 3.53
CA PRO A 111 -2.00 27.23 4.29
C PRO A 111 -1.47 27.42 5.73
N LYS A 112 -0.14 27.44 5.94
CA LYS A 112 0.47 27.56 7.29
C LYS A 112 -0.02 28.78 8.08
N ASP A 113 -0.15 29.93 7.41
CA ASP A 113 -0.55 31.19 8.06
C ASP A 113 -2.04 31.17 8.41
N LYS A 114 -2.86 30.53 7.56
CA LYS A 114 -4.30 30.33 7.81
C LYS A 114 -4.56 29.30 8.90
N ILE A 115 -3.74 28.25 9.00
CA ILE A 115 -3.78 27.32 10.13
C ILE A 115 -3.51 28.08 11.44
N LYS A 116 -2.48 28.92 11.47
CA LYS A 116 -2.16 29.72 12.65
C LYS A 116 -3.31 30.67 13.01
N GLU A 117 -3.86 31.39 12.03
CA GLU A 117 -5.04 32.25 12.21
C GLU A 117 -6.23 31.47 12.81
N TYR A 118 -6.49 30.26 12.31
CA TYR A 118 -7.57 29.41 12.81
C TYR A 118 -7.31 28.94 14.24
N TRP A 119 -6.09 28.53 14.57
CA TRP A 119 -5.72 28.19 15.94
C TRP A 119 -5.84 29.38 16.89
N ASP A 120 -5.43 30.59 16.48
CA ASP A 120 -5.58 31.82 17.27
C ASP A 120 -7.06 32.17 17.51
N GLU A 121 -7.97 31.75 16.61
CA GLU A 121 -9.43 31.84 16.77
C GLU A 121 -10.07 30.67 17.55
N GLY A 122 -9.26 29.71 18.04
CA GLY A 122 -9.72 28.53 18.74
C GLY A 122 -10.35 27.47 17.84
N ARG A 123 -9.88 27.34 16.59
CA ARG A 123 -10.38 26.39 15.60
C ARG A 123 -9.32 25.36 15.25
N SER A 124 -9.67 24.09 15.41
CA SER A 124 -8.87 22.95 14.98
C SER A 124 -9.01 22.73 13.47
N ILE A 125 -7.93 22.31 12.82
CA ILE A 125 -7.94 21.76 11.46
C ILE A 125 -8.84 20.53 11.45
N ILE A 126 -9.84 20.53 10.58
CA ILE A 126 -10.71 19.36 10.34
C ILE A 126 -10.31 18.64 9.07
N LYS A 127 -10.02 19.38 8.01
CA LYS A 127 -9.61 18.81 6.72
C LYS A 127 -8.72 19.77 5.96
N LEU A 128 -7.66 19.22 5.39
CA LEU A 128 -6.89 19.82 4.31
C LEU A 128 -7.15 19.05 3.02
N ALA A 129 -7.33 19.75 1.91
CA ALA A 129 -7.45 19.12 0.61
C ALA A 129 -6.71 19.97 -0.43
N TYR A 130 -6.26 19.35 -1.50
CA TYR A 130 -5.61 20.05 -2.61
C TYR A 130 -6.21 19.62 -3.93
N GLY A 131 -6.53 20.60 -4.77
CA GLY A 131 -7.12 20.35 -6.08
C GLY A 131 -7.16 21.62 -6.90
N GLN A 132 -7.06 21.51 -8.23
CA GLN A 132 -7.09 22.67 -9.14
C GLN A 132 -6.11 23.80 -8.76
N GLY A 133 -4.89 23.45 -8.33
CA GLY A 133 -3.87 24.44 -7.97
C GLY A 133 -4.17 25.23 -6.68
N LYS A 134 -5.09 24.76 -5.83
CA LYS A 134 -5.43 25.40 -4.56
C LYS A 134 -5.54 24.39 -3.42
N TRP A 135 -4.99 24.78 -2.28
CA TRP A 135 -5.28 24.21 -0.98
C TRP A 135 -6.64 24.70 -0.50
N ALA A 136 -7.40 23.80 0.12
CA ALA A 136 -8.58 24.11 0.91
C ALA A 136 -8.33 23.69 2.35
N LEU A 137 -8.46 24.63 3.28
CA LEU A 137 -8.38 24.40 4.72
C LEU A 137 -9.78 24.56 5.33
N VAL A 138 -10.23 23.55 6.05
CA VAL A 138 -11.44 23.61 6.89
C VAL A 138 -11.02 23.61 8.36
N GLY A 139 -11.47 24.62 9.09
CA GLY A 139 -11.27 24.73 10.54
C GLY A 139 -12.59 24.75 11.29
N SER A 140 -12.66 24.13 12.47
CA SER A 140 -13.84 24.07 13.32
C SER A 140 -13.50 24.28 14.78
N LYS A 141 -14.44 24.84 15.55
CA LYS A 141 -14.39 24.68 17.00
C LYS A 141 -14.80 23.25 17.34
N THR A 142 -14.12 22.68 18.31
CA THR A 142 -14.25 21.28 18.78
C THR A 142 -14.07 21.28 20.29
N ASP A 143 -14.90 20.54 21.00
CA ASP A 143 -14.85 20.50 22.48
C ASP A 143 -13.85 19.45 23.01
N ASP A 144 -13.47 18.49 22.18
CA ASP A 144 -12.64 17.33 22.53
C ASP A 144 -11.17 17.45 22.11
N ILE A 145 -10.85 18.23 21.06
CA ILE A 145 -9.45 18.48 20.65
C ILE A 145 -8.83 19.56 21.53
N THR A 146 -7.76 19.19 22.22
CA THR A 146 -7.01 20.08 23.13
C THR A 146 -5.77 20.70 22.49
N LEU A 147 -5.10 19.96 21.60
CA LEU A 147 -3.90 20.41 20.90
C LEU A 147 -3.86 19.82 19.49
N GLN A 148 -3.26 20.56 18.56
CA GLN A 148 -2.96 20.06 17.23
C GLN A 148 -1.54 20.37 16.80
N ARG A 149 -1.04 19.52 15.91
CA ARG A 149 0.21 19.68 15.17
C ARG A 149 -0.04 19.34 13.72
N TRP A 150 0.73 19.96 12.83
CA TRP A 150 0.77 19.55 11.43
C TRP A 150 2.22 19.44 10.99
N ARG A 151 2.46 18.58 10.01
CA ARG A 151 3.74 18.39 9.34
C ARG A 151 3.48 18.16 7.86
N THR A 152 4.38 18.69 7.04
CA THR A 152 4.50 18.30 5.63
C THR A 152 5.84 17.65 5.40
N SER A 153 5.89 16.59 4.60
CA SER A 153 7.13 15.87 4.27
C SER A 153 7.07 15.36 2.83
N GLU A 154 8.22 15.34 2.14
CA GLU A 154 8.33 14.74 0.80
C GLU A 154 8.29 13.20 0.89
N THR A 155 8.85 12.63 1.96
CA THR A 155 8.86 11.20 2.26
C THR A 155 7.86 10.84 3.36
N PHE A 156 7.49 9.57 3.47
CA PHE A 156 6.56 9.10 4.50
C PHE A 156 7.11 9.42 5.91
N PRO A 157 6.37 10.17 6.76
CA PRO A 157 6.92 10.75 8.00
C PRO A 157 6.86 9.76 9.18
N THR A 158 7.55 8.63 9.07
CA THR A 158 7.53 7.56 10.10
C THR A 158 7.97 8.06 11.46
N GLU A 159 9.13 8.73 11.54
CA GLU A 159 9.70 9.22 12.81
C GLU A 159 8.76 10.22 13.48
N GLU A 160 8.23 11.20 12.74
CA GLU A 160 7.28 12.16 13.31
C GLU A 160 5.98 11.50 13.76
N ILE A 161 5.51 10.45 13.07
CA ILE A 161 4.33 9.69 13.51
C ILE A 161 4.63 9.00 14.84
N GLU A 162 5.71 8.21 14.93
CA GLU A 162 6.05 7.43 16.13
C GLU A 162 6.25 8.33 17.35
N GLU A 163 6.99 9.44 17.19
CA GLU A 163 7.22 10.41 18.26
C GLU A 163 5.91 11.02 18.77
N ASN A 164 5.01 11.44 17.87
CA ASN A 164 3.78 12.11 18.28
C ASN A 164 2.74 11.14 18.85
N LEU A 165 2.67 9.90 18.34
CA LEU A 165 1.87 8.85 18.96
C LEU A 165 2.34 8.56 20.39
N ALA A 166 3.67 8.50 20.63
CA ALA A 166 4.23 8.33 21.98
C ALA A 166 3.91 9.51 22.93
N LEU A 167 3.73 10.72 22.38
CA LEU A 167 3.28 11.90 23.13
C LEU A 167 1.76 11.94 23.36
N GLY A 168 1.03 10.92 22.91
CA GLY A 168 -0.42 10.79 23.04
C GLY A 168 -1.21 11.65 22.06
N TYR A 169 -0.62 12.02 20.92
CA TYR A 169 -1.41 12.53 19.79
C TYR A 169 -1.99 11.36 19.00
N SER A 170 -3.07 11.64 18.28
CA SER A 170 -3.69 10.76 17.31
C SER A 170 -3.57 11.38 15.92
N ILE A 171 -3.23 10.57 14.92
CA ILE A 171 -3.32 10.93 13.51
C ILE A 171 -4.80 11.20 13.19
N THR A 172 -5.10 12.42 12.77
CA THR A 172 -6.44 12.83 12.32
C THR A 172 -6.52 13.09 10.83
N GLN A 173 -5.36 13.26 10.18
CA GLN A 173 -5.26 13.22 8.72
C GLN A 173 -3.85 12.76 8.35
N LEU A 174 -3.75 11.83 7.42
CA LEU A 174 -2.50 11.41 6.79
C LEU A 174 -2.79 11.10 5.33
N GLU A 175 -2.48 12.05 4.45
CA GLU A 175 -2.79 11.99 3.02
C GLU A 175 -1.61 12.54 2.21
N TYR A 176 -1.41 12.03 1.00
CA TYR A 176 -0.42 12.56 0.05
C TYR A 176 -1.11 13.57 -0.86
N LEU A 177 -0.77 14.86 -0.72
CA LEU A 177 -1.46 15.98 -1.36
C LEU A 177 -0.44 16.95 -1.92
N ASN A 178 -0.48 17.23 -3.23
CA ASN A 178 0.45 18.16 -3.89
C ASN A 178 1.93 17.82 -3.62
N ASP A 179 2.28 16.58 -3.99
CA ASP A 179 3.65 16.04 -3.96
C ASP A 179 4.30 16.03 -2.56
N ARG A 180 3.46 15.90 -1.51
CA ARG A 180 3.92 15.79 -0.13
C ARG A 180 2.91 15.07 0.76
N TRP A 181 3.42 14.35 1.74
CA TRP A 181 2.64 13.90 2.88
C TRP A 181 2.17 15.10 3.71
N VAL A 182 0.88 15.14 4.00
CA VAL A 182 0.26 16.05 4.94
C VAL A 182 -0.19 15.23 6.14
N LEU A 183 0.47 15.47 7.27
CA LEU A 183 0.16 14.84 8.54
C LEU A 183 -0.48 15.88 9.46
N VAL A 184 -1.69 15.61 9.93
CA VAL A 184 -2.35 16.36 11.00
C VAL A 184 -2.53 15.42 12.19
N LEU A 185 -2.07 15.88 13.34
CA LEU A 185 -2.09 15.17 14.60
C LEU A 185 -2.93 15.98 15.60
N SER A 186 -3.85 15.33 16.29
CA SER A 186 -4.70 15.96 17.30
C SER A 186 -4.58 15.22 18.62
N LYS A 187 -4.56 15.94 19.74
CA LYS A 187 -4.61 15.39 21.08
C LYS A 187 -5.97 15.66 21.68
N TYR A 188 -6.63 14.61 22.14
CA TYR A 188 -7.98 14.68 22.65
C TYR A 188 -8.03 14.78 24.18
N THR A 189 -9.18 15.18 24.73
CA THR A 189 -9.46 15.15 26.17
C THR A 189 -9.48 13.73 26.72
N ASP A 190 -9.89 12.77 25.89
CA ASP A 190 -9.90 11.34 26.15
C ASP A 190 -8.69 10.64 25.49
N ASN A 191 -8.32 9.47 26.00
CA ASN A 191 -7.23 8.71 25.41
C ASN A 191 -7.76 7.88 24.23
N ARG A 192 -7.21 8.12 23.03
CA ARG A 192 -7.58 7.39 21.81
C ARG A 192 -6.38 6.58 21.31
N SER A 193 -6.43 5.27 21.54
CA SER A 193 -5.42 4.35 21.01
C SER A 193 -5.55 4.27 19.49
N GLN A 194 -4.44 4.35 18.77
CA GLN A 194 -4.41 4.24 17.33
C GLN A 194 -3.34 3.25 16.87
N GLN A 195 -3.60 2.62 15.73
CA GLN A 195 -2.67 1.77 15.00
C GLN A 195 -2.51 2.33 13.59
N LEU A 196 -1.26 2.54 13.17
CA LEU A 196 -0.92 2.83 11.78
C LEU A 196 -0.71 1.49 11.07
N ILE A 197 -1.33 1.33 9.91
CA ILE A 197 -1.10 0.19 9.02
C ILE A 197 -0.49 0.76 7.75
N THR A 198 0.65 0.21 7.34
CA THR A 198 1.32 0.51 6.08
C THR A 198 1.39 -0.78 5.26
N SER A 199 1.13 -0.69 3.96
CA SER A 199 1.17 -1.82 3.03
C SER A 199 1.31 -1.28 1.61
N GLU A 200 1.93 -2.07 0.74
CA GLU A 200 2.08 -1.77 -0.69
C GLU A 200 0.75 -1.95 -1.45
N SER A 201 -0.11 -2.84 -0.94
CA SER A 201 -1.46 -3.07 -1.47
C SER A 201 -2.51 -2.68 -0.43
N PHE A 202 -3.78 -2.61 -0.83
CA PHE A 202 -4.85 -2.25 0.10
C PHE A 202 -5.01 -3.36 1.17
N PRO A 203 -4.78 -3.08 2.47
CA PRO A 203 -4.55 -4.12 3.49
C PRO A 203 -5.86 -4.71 4.05
N LYS A 204 -6.57 -5.50 3.24
CA LYS A 204 -7.92 -6.01 3.56
C LYS A 204 -7.95 -6.90 4.80
N GLU A 205 -6.97 -7.80 4.92
CA GLU A 205 -6.91 -8.77 6.01
C GLU A 205 -6.53 -8.11 7.34
N GLU A 206 -5.59 -7.16 7.31
CA GLU A 206 -5.21 -6.37 8.49
C GLU A 206 -6.38 -5.53 8.97
N ILE A 207 -7.12 -4.88 8.06
CA ILE A 207 -8.33 -4.13 8.41
C ILE A 207 -9.33 -5.02 9.12
N ARG A 208 -9.60 -6.22 8.57
CA ARG A 208 -10.55 -7.17 9.15
C ARG A 208 -10.12 -7.62 10.55
N LYS A 209 -8.85 -7.96 10.73
CA LYS A 209 -8.29 -8.33 12.04
C LYS A 209 -8.43 -7.20 13.07
N HIS A 210 -8.24 -5.95 12.64
CA HIS A 210 -8.38 -4.79 13.52
C HIS A 210 -9.84 -4.49 13.86
N TRP A 211 -10.78 -4.67 12.93
CA TRP A 211 -12.21 -4.58 13.23
C TRP A 211 -12.64 -5.58 14.31
N GLU A 212 -12.12 -6.81 14.28
CA GLU A 212 -12.36 -7.83 15.33
C GLU A 212 -11.80 -7.44 16.71
N SER A 213 -10.91 -6.43 16.75
CA SER A 213 -10.29 -5.88 17.96
C SER A 213 -10.79 -4.47 18.30
N ASP A 214 -11.95 -4.07 17.79
CA ASP A 214 -12.59 -2.75 18.00
C ASP A 214 -11.74 -1.54 17.53
N TYR A 215 -10.86 -1.75 16.55
CA TYR A 215 -10.17 -0.68 15.83
C TYR A 215 -10.91 -0.37 14.53
N TYR A 216 -11.14 0.91 14.24
CA TYR A 216 -11.84 1.38 13.05
C TYR A 216 -10.99 2.32 12.20
N ILE A 217 -11.19 2.31 10.88
CA ILE A 217 -10.50 3.21 9.94
C ILE A 217 -10.99 4.64 10.17
N THR A 218 -10.04 5.56 10.34
CA THR A 218 -10.29 6.99 10.57
C THR A 218 -9.59 7.90 9.56
N SER A 219 -8.60 7.38 8.84
CA SER A 219 -7.91 8.05 7.74
C SER A 219 -7.33 6.99 6.82
N VAL A 220 -7.31 7.28 5.51
CA VAL A 220 -6.65 6.47 4.48
C VAL A 220 -5.87 7.40 3.58
N GLY A 221 -4.55 7.19 3.52
CA GLY A 221 -3.66 7.89 2.60
C GLY A 221 -2.93 6.87 1.74
N ARG A 222 -2.59 7.28 0.52
CA ARG A 222 -1.73 6.51 -0.39
C ARG A 222 -0.80 7.50 -1.07
N GLN A 223 0.48 7.15 -1.16
CA GLN A 223 1.40 7.78 -2.09
C GLN A 223 1.50 6.85 -3.29
N GLU A 224 1.30 7.40 -4.48
CA GLU A 224 1.76 6.75 -5.69
C GLU A 224 3.26 7.00 -5.75
N ILE A 225 4.03 5.94 -5.59
CA ILE A 225 5.43 5.96 -5.99
C ILE A 225 5.33 5.76 -7.49
N GLU A 226 5.43 6.84 -8.27
CA GLU A 226 5.73 6.65 -9.70
C GLU A 226 6.98 5.75 -9.72
N PRO A 227 6.96 4.63 -10.47
CA PRO A 227 8.19 3.89 -10.66
C PRO A 227 9.21 4.94 -11.10
N GLU A 228 10.35 5.01 -10.40
CA GLU A 228 11.43 5.89 -10.80
C GLU A 228 11.58 5.61 -12.30
N ILE A 229 11.25 6.59 -13.15
CA ILE A 229 11.58 6.48 -14.55
C ILE A 229 13.09 6.52 -14.47
N GLU A 230 13.72 5.33 -14.42
CA GLU A 230 15.12 5.21 -14.75
C GLU A 230 15.26 6.07 -15.98
N PRO A 231 16.09 7.14 -15.93
CA PRO A 231 16.15 8.10 -17.01
C PRO A 231 16.23 7.27 -18.27
N GLU A 232 15.27 7.44 -19.19
CA GLU A 232 15.28 6.74 -20.47
C GLU A 232 16.70 6.96 -20.97
N ILE A 233 17.53 5.92 -20.83
CA ILE A 233 18.91 5.97 -21.28
C ILE A 233 18.66 6.05 -22.75
N ALA A 234 18.78 7.26 -23.32
CA ALA A 234 18.51 7.52 -24.71
C ALA A 234 19.03 6.31 -25.46
N GLU A 235 18.10 5.52 -26.02
CA GLU A 235 18.49 4.24 -26.61
C GLU A 235 19.65 4.60 -27.54
N PRO A 236 20.84 4.01 -27.33
CA PRO A 236 21.96 4.35 -28.18
C PRO A 236 21.47 4.11 -29.61
N GLU A 237 21.46 5.19 -30.42
CA GLU A 237 21.27 5.15 -31.87
C GLU A 237 21.71 3.78 -32.37
N PRO A 238 20.83 2.94 -32.93
CA PRO A 238 20.98 1.49 -32.96
C PRO A 238 22.38 1.14 -33.43
N THR A 239 23.28 0.94 -32.48
CA THR A 239 24.63 0.53 -32.78
C THR A 239 24.50 -0.94 -33.07
N THR A 240 24.91 -1.32 -34.27
CA THR A 240 24.95 -2.68 -34.78
C THR A 240 25.97 -3.57 -34.03
N GLU A 241 25.98 -3.51 -32.69
CA GLU A 241 26.61 -4.50 -31.84
C GLU A 241 25.53 -5.45 -31.35
N THR A 242 25.52 -6.63 -31.95
CA THR A 242 24.78 -7.81 -31.53
C THR A 242 25.02 -8.09 -30.05
N THR A 243 24.06 -7.78 -29.19
CA THR A 243 23.98 -8.37 -27.85
C THR A 243 23.83 -9.88 -28.04
N LYS A 244 24.72 -10.65 -27.42
CA LYS A 244 24.64 -12.11 -27.50
C LYS A 244 23.41 -12.56 -26.71
N PRO A 245 22.61 -13.52 -27.22
CA PRO A 245 21.53 -14.13 -26.44
C PRO A 245 22.10 -14.71 -25.14
N TYR A 246 21.37 -14.55 -24.04
CA TYR A 246 21.68 -15.15 -22.75
C TYR A 246 21.95 -16.64 -22.94
N SER A 247 23.05 -17.09 -22.36
CA SER A 247 23.46 -18.49 -22.33
C SER A 247 24.03 -18.73 -20.95
N ALA A 248 23.44 -19.68 -20.22
CA ALA A 248 23.90 -20.02 -18.88
C ALA A 248 25.40 -20.43 -18.91
N PRO A 249 26.18 -20.13 -17.87
CA PRO A 249 27.59 -20.50 -17.81
C PRO A 249 27.80 -22.01 -18.01
N GLU A 250 28.88 -22.45 -18.67
CA GLU A 250 29.15 -23.86 -19.03
C GLU A 250 29.22 -24.86 -17.85
N ASN A 251 29.15 -24.41 -16.59
CA ASN A 251 29.16 -25.25 -15.37
C ASN A 251 28.01 -24.92 -14.40
N SER A 252 26.92 -24.35 -14.91
CA SER A 252 25.80 -23.88 -14.10
C SER A 252 24.79 -24.98 -13.74
N THR A 253 24.99 -26.23 -14.16
CA THR A 253 24.17 -27.40 -13.79
C THR A 253 24.96 -28.43 -12.97
N ASN A 254 24.24 -29.28 -12.24
CA ASN A 254 24.83 -30.39 -11.49
C ASN A 254 23.95 -31.65 -11.59
N PRO A 255 24.46 -32.81 -12.03
CA PRO A 255 23.68 -34.05 -12.11
C PRO A 255 23.01 -34.47 -10.79
N ARG A 256 23.55 -34.01 -9.66
CA ARG A 256 22.95 -34.25 -8.34
C ARG A 256 21.68 -33.41 -8.14
N ILE A 257 21.61 -32.20 -8.68
CA ILE A 257 20.44 -31.33 -8.59
C ILE A 257 19.38 -31.67 -9.65
N THR A 258 19.77 -32.09 -10.85
CA THR A 258 18.81 -32.27 -11.97
C THR A 258 17.74 -33.32 -11.67
N GLY A 259 16.50 -33.06 -12.08
CA GLY A 259 15.33 -33.89 -11.84
C GLY A 259 14.27 -33.20 -10.99
N VAL A 260 13.25 -33.97 -10.61
CA VAL A 260 12.05 -33.50 -9.91
C VAL A 260 12.21 -33.60 -8.39
N TRP A 261 11.85 -32.53 -7.70
CA TRP A 261 11.93 -32.40 -6.25
C TRP A 261 10.60 -31.96 -5.67
N ASN A 262 10.10 -32.69 -4.68
CA ASN A 262 8.87 -32.38 -3.98
C ASN A 262 9.16 -31.94 -2.55
N GLY A 263 8.46 -30.95 -2.05
CA GLY A 263 8.68 -30.44 -0.70
C GLY A 263 7.63 -29.45 -0.25
N THR A 264 7.98 -28.68 0.77
CA THR A 264 7.14 -27.61 1.31
C THR A 264 7.93 -26.31 1.33
N SER A 265 7.27 -25.21 0.95
CA SER A 265 7.71 -23.88 1.33
C SER A 265 7.36 -23.67 2.80
N LEU A 266 8.35 -23.35 3.64
CA LEU A 266 8.13 -23.18 5.08
C LEU A 266 7.47 -21.84 5.42
N GLY A 267 7.44 -20.88 4.50
CA GLY A 267 6.77 -19.59 4.66
C GLY A 267 5.25 -19.73 4.55
N ASP A 268 4.79 -20.29 3.44
CA ASP A 268 3.37 -20.36 3.09
C ASP A 268 2.72 -21.72 3.38
N ALA A 269 3.52 -22.70 3.81
CA ALA A 269 3.09 -24.08 4.08
C ALA A 269 2.42 -24.77 2.88
N GLU A 270 2.76 -24.35 1.66
CA GLU A 270 2.30 -24.96 0.42
C GLU A 270 3.23 -26.08 -0.05
N ASP A 271 2.62 -27.11 -0.63
CA ASP A 271 3.35 -28.18 -1.32
C ASP A 271 3.90 -27.61 -2.64
N VAL A 272 5.21 -27.81 -2.84
CA VAL A 272 5.93 -27.31 -4.03
C VAL A 272 6.62 -28.46 -4.75
N GLU A 273 6.54 -28.44 -6.08
CA GLU A 273 7.34 -29.29 -6.96
C GLU A 273 8.28 -28.41 -7.79
N ILE A 274 9.58 -28.71 -7.72
CA ILE A 274 10.61 -28.02 -8.50
C ILE A 274 11.33 -29.01 -9.40
N THR A 275 11.37 -28.72 -10.69
CA THR A 275 12.09 -29.50 -11.69
C THR A 275 13.30 -28.71 -12.19
N PHE A 276 14.49 -29.28 -12.02
CA PHE A 276 15.74 -28.76 -12.57
C PHE A 276 16.13 -29.58 -13.81
N GLU A 277 16.03 -28.98 -14.99
CA GLU A 277 16.42 -29.63 -16.26
C GLU A 277 17.94 -29.54 -16.48
N ASP A 278 18.48 -30.42 -17.32
CA ASP A 278 19.92 -30.47 -17.64
C ASP A 278 20.39 -29.33 -18.58
N ASN A 279 19.44 -28.64 -19.22
CA ASN A 279 19.62 -27.47 -20.08
C ASN A 279 19.45 -26.13 -19.33
N ASN A 280 19.56 -26.13 -17.99
CA ASN A 280 19.36 -24.97 -17.12
C ASN A 280 17.94 -24.44 -16.98
N VAL A 281 16.93 -25.04 -17.63
CA VAL A 281 15.53 -24.64 -17.40
C VAL A 281 15.08 -25.11 -16.01
N ILE A 282 14.33 -24.25 -15.33
CA ILE A 282 13.66 -24.59 -14.07
C ILE A 282 12.16 -24.44 -14.23
N THR A 283 11.41 -25.36 -13.61
CA THR A 283 9.96 -25.28 -13.46
C THR A 283 9.62 -25.37 -11.98
N ILE A 284 8.78 -24.46 -11.48
CA ILE A 284 8.30 -24.41 -10.11
C ILE A 284 6.78 -24.49 -10.14
N ILE A 285 6.21 -25.43 -9.40
CA ILE A 285 4.76 -25.61 -9.28
C ILE A 285 4.40 -25.46 -7.80
N SER A 286 3.57 -24.47 -7.46
CA SER A 286 3.00 -24.28 -6.12
C SER A 286 1.49 -24.14 -6.24
N GLY A 287 0.74 -25.07 -5.64
CA GLY A 287 -0.72 -25.09 -5.79
C GLY A 287 -1.15 -25.21 -7.26
N ASP A 288 -1.90 -24.21 -7.75
CA ASP A 288 -2.37 -24.10 -9.13
C ASP A 288 -1.43 -23.25 -10.03
N GLU A 289 -0.36 -22.67 -9.47
CA GLU A 289 0.57 -21.81 -10.19
C GLU A 289 1.75 -22.61 -10.77
N VAL A 290 2.11 -22.31 -12.03
CA VAL A 290 3.26 -22.90 -12.73
C VAL A 290 4.16 -21.77 -13.22
N MET A 291 5.40 -21.74 -12.74
CA MET A 291 6.42 -20.80 -13.17
C MET A 291 7.57 -21.53 -13.86
N GLY A 292 8.04 -20.99 -14.99
CA GLY A 292 9.12 -21.59 -15.78
C GLY A 292 8.68 -22.77 -16.67
N GLY A 293 9.66 -23.55 -17.12
CA GLY A 293 9.47 -24.57 -18.17
C GLY A 293 9.55 -24.02 -19.60
N GLU A 294 9.41 -24.90 -20.59
CA GLU A 294 9.67 -24.58 -22.01
C GLU A 294 8.72 -23.55 -22.64
N ASN A 295 7.50 -23.38 -22.10
CA ASN A 295 6.48 -22.46 -22.63
C ASN A 295 6.07 -21.41 -21.59
N PHE A 296 7.02 -20.94 -20.79
CA PHE A 296 6.74 -19.92 -19.79
C PHE A 296 6.42 -18.57 -20.43
N GLU A 297 5.39 -17.90 -19.93
CA GLU A 297 4.95 -16.59 -20.40
C GLU A 297 4.68 -15.68 -19.20
N ILE A 298 5.01 -14.39 -19.35
CA ILE A 298 4.68 -13.33 -18.39
C ILE A 298 3.83 -12.31 -19.16
N GLU A 299 2.57 -12.11 -18.74
CA GLU A 299 1.62 -11.21 -19.40
C GLU A 299 1.48 -11.46 -20.92
N ASP A 300 1.34 -12.74 -21.32
CA ASP A 300 1.28 -13.19 -22.73
C ASP A 300 2.57 -12.97 -23.55
N ILE A 301 3.70 -12.66 -22.90
CA ILE A 301 5.00 -12.50 -23.55
C ILE A 301 5.89 -13.71 -23.25
N PRO A 302 6.48 -14.37 -24.26
CA PRO A 302 7.41 -15.48 -24.06
C PRO A 302 8.58 -15.09 -23.15
N ALA A 303 8.72 -15.83 -22.05
CA ALA A 303 9.73 -15.65 -21.03
C ALA A 303 10.47 -16.97 -20.78
N GLY A 304 11.66 -16.88 -20.19
CA GLY A 304 12.43 -18.04 -19.77
C GLY A 304 12.79 -17.94 -18.30
N LEU A 305 12.70 -19.08 -17.61
CA LEU A 305 13.17 -19.22 -16.24
C LEU A 305 14.27 -20.27 -16.22
N SER A 306 15.46 -19.85 -15.80
CA SER A 306 16.63 -20.72 -15.70
C SER A 306 17.25 -20.70 -14.32
N TYR A 307 18.10 -21.67 -14.02
CA TYR A 307 18.88 -21.70 -12.79
C TYR A 307 20.38 -21.75 -13.07
N GLU A 308 21.15 -21.08 -12.21
CA GLU A 308 22.61 -21.12 -12.21
C GLU A 308 23.15 -21.55 -10.86
N LEU A 309 24.13 -22.47 -10.86
CA LEU A 309 24.76 -22.97 -9.65
C LEU A 309 26.19 -22.49 -9.49
N ASN A 310 26.60 -22.26 -8.24
CA ASN A 310 27.99 -22.19 -7.84
C ASN A 310 28.24 -23.14 -6.67
N MET A 311 28.97 -24.22 -6.97
CA MET A 311 29.27 -25.33 -6.06
C MET A 311 30.60 -25.16 -5.30
N ASP A 312 31.40 -24.15 -5.65
CA ASP A 312 32.75 -23.95 -5.11
C ASP A 312 32.76 -23.25 -3.75
N VAL A 313 31.60 -22.78 -3.31
CA VAL A 313 31.38 -22.09 -2.04
C VAL A 313 30.41 -22.87 -1.15
N VAL A 314 30.51 -22.66 0.16
CA VAL A 314 29.64 -23.29 1.17
C VAL A 314 29.03 -22.19 2.05
N PRO A 315 27.69 -22.08 2.17
CA PRO A 315 26.69 -22.90 1.47
C PRO A 315 26.74 -22.71 -0.05
N HIS A 316 26.36 -23.74 -0.81
CA HIS A 316 26.33 -23.66 -2.27
C HIS A 316 25.34 -22.58 -2.70
N GLN A 317 25.56 -21.99 -3.85
CA GLN A 317 24.76 -20.87 -4.35
C GLN A 317 23.90 -21.34 -5.51
N ILE A 318 22.68 -20.80 -5.57
CA ILE A 318 21.76 -20.96 -6.68
C ILE A 318 21.19 -19.60 -7.04
N ASP A 319 21.10 -19.28 -8.32
CA ASP A 319 20.38 -18.12 -8.84
C ASP A 319 19.24 -18.60 -9.73
N ILE A 320 18.08 -17.94 -9.61
CA ILE A 320 16.96 -18.08 -10.53
C ILE A 320 16.98 -16.87 -11.44
N VAL A 321 17.12 -17.10 -12.74
CA VAL A 321 17.35 -16.06 -13.75
C VAL A 321 16.12 -15.95 -14.63
N PHE A 322 15.57 -14.74 -14.71
CA PHE A 322 14.43 -14.42 -15.54
C PHE A 322 14.92 -13.79 -16.84
N THR A 323 14.44 -14.34 -17.96
CA THR A 323 14.82 -13.89 -19.29
C THR A 323 13.60 -13.56 -20.12
N MET A 324 13.71 -12.55 -20.97
CA MET A 324 12.70 -12.21 -21.98
C MET A 324 13.44 -11.90 -23.29
N PHE A 325 12.96 -12.46 -24.40
CA PHE A 325 13.66 -12.39 -25.70
C PHE A 325 15.14 -12.86 -25.63
N ASN A 326 15.44 -13.84 -24.78
CA ASN A 326 16.80 -14.32 -24.48
C ASN A 326 17.72 -13.24 -23.87
N VAL A 327 17.19 -12.27 -23.15
CA VAL A 327 17.95 -11.28 -22.38
C VAL A 327 17.56 -11.42 -20.92
N GLU A 328 18.55 -11.53 -20.02
CA GLU A 328 18.33 -11.50 -18.56
C GLU A 328 17.82 -10.11 -18.15
N PHE A 329 16.70 -10.07 -17.43
CA PHE A 329 16.13 -8.82 -16.90
C PHE A 329 15.96 -8.83 -15.38
N SER A 330 16.01 -9.99 -14.73
CA SER A 330 15.93 -10.12 -13.27
C SER A 330 16.59 -11.40 -12.78
N ARG A 331 17.04 -11.39 -11.52
CA ARG A 331 17.75 -12.51 -10.87
C ARG A 331 17.43 -12.60 -9.38
N ILE A 332 16.89 -13.74 -8.95
CA ILE A 332 16.71 -14.07 -7.54
C ILE A 332 17.90 -14.88 -7.05
N LYS A 333 18.56 -14.39 -5.99
CA LYS A 333 19.78 -14.99 -5.44
C LYS A 333 19.44 -15.87 -4.25
N GLY A 334 20.07 -17.04 -4.18
CA GLY A 334 19.80 -18.01 -3.11
C GLY A 334 20.99 -18.87 -2.69
N ILE A 335 20.77 -19.71 -1.70
CA ILE A 335 21.72 -20.71 -1.24
C ILE A 335 21.04 -22.06 -1.10
N PHE A 336 21.80 -23.14 -1.23
CA PHE A 336 21.30 -24.47 -1.00
C PHE A 336 22.38 -25.40 -0.44
N GLU A 337 21.93 -26.46 0.24
CA GLU A 337 22.78 -27.53 0.72
C GLU A 337 22.09 -28.87 0.57
N PHE A 338 22.88 -29.93 0.40
CA PHE A 338 22.36 -31.28 0.43
C PHE A 338 22.31 -31.78 1.88
N SER A 339 21.11 -31.82 2.46
CA SER A 339 20.88 -32.41 3.79
C SER A 339 20.91 -33.95 3.75
N GLY A 340 20.86 -34.55 2.56
CA GLY A 340 20.93 -36.00 2.36
C GLY A 340 21.30 -36.41 0.93
N LYS A 341 21.16 -37.70 0.62
CA LYS A 341 21.39 -38.23 -0.74
C LYS A 341 20.38 -37.67 -1.75
N ASN A 342 19.12 -37.58 -1.32
CA ASN A 342 17.96 -37.14 -2.11
C ASN A 342 17.22 -36.00 -1.39
N GLU A 343 17.91 -35.20 -0.57
CA GLU A 343 17.29 -34.10 0.17
C GLU A 343 18.12 -32.84 0.01
N ILE A 344 17.44 -31.72 -0.27
CA ILE A 344 18.01 -30.38 -0.40
C ILE A 344 17.27 -29.45 0.55
N MET A 345 18.03 -28.61 1.24
CA MET A 345 17.51 -27.38 1.84
C MET A 345 17.94 -26.21 0.96
N MET A 346 16.99 -25.38 0.56
CA MET A 346 17.21 -24.21 -0.29
C MET A 346 16.59 -22.98 0.35
N LEU A 347 17.24 -21.84 0.20
CA LEU A 347 16.78 -20.54 0.68
C LEU A 347 16.97 -19.52 -0.43
N LEU A 348 15.89 -18.93 -0.93
CA LEU A 348 15.90 -17.88 -1.94
C LEU A 348 15.56 -16.52 -1.29
N SER A 349 16.10 -15.43 -1.81
CA SER A 349 15.57 -14.09 -1.53
C SER A 349 14.20 -13.91 -2.19
N ASP A 350 13.33 -13.05 -1.64
CA ASP A 350 12.05 -12.66 -2.25
C ASP A 350 12.14 -11.38 -3.10
N ASP A 351 13.29 -10.70 -3.08
CA ASP A 351 13.59 -9.47 -3.82
C ASP A 351 14.86 -9.66 -4.69
N PRO A 352 14.83 -9.33 -6.00
CA PRO A 352 16.00 -9.41 -6.89
C PRO A 352 17.17 -8.51 -6.48
N GLU A 353 16.88 -7.38 -5.83
CA GLU A 353 17.89 -6.44 -5.32
C GLU A 353 18.48 -6.88 -3.98
N ALA A 354 17.87 -7.86 -3.30
CA ALA A 354 18.39 -8.34 -2.04
C ALA A 354 19.76 -9.01 -2.18
N ASP A 355 20.58 -8.83 -1.14
CA ASP A 355 21.82 -9.57 -0.97
C ASP A 355 21.53 -11.07 -0.87
N ARG A 356 22.45 -11.88 -1.43
CA ARG A 356 22.36 -13.34 -1.29
C ARG A 356 22.32 -13.75 0.20
N PRO A 357 21.42 -14.65 0.62
CA PRO A 357 21.40 -15.15 1.98
C PRO A 357 22.75 -15.76 2.39
N LYS A 358 23.16 -15.52 3.64
CA LYS A 358 24.48 -15.99 4.16
C LYS A 358 24.40 -17.30 4.94
N GLY A 359 23.20 -17.81 5.21
CA GLY A 359 22.98 -19.07 5.93
C GLY A 359 21.50 -19.40 6.06
N PHE A 360 21.18 -20.64 6.44
CA PHE A 360 19.82 -21.19 6.54
C PHE A 360 19.06 -20.73 7.79
N ILE A 361 18.99 -19.42 8.01
CA ILE A 361 18.17 -18.80 9.04
C ILE A 361 17.04 -18.09 8.33
N SER A 362 15.82 -18.63 8.42
CA SER A 362 14.62 -17.99 7.88
C SER A 362 14.42 -16.63 8.56
N LYS A 363 14.27 -15.59 7.73
CA LYS A 363 13.98 -14.20 8.11
C LYS A 363 12.90 -13.67 7.18
N SER A 364 12.24 -12.58 7.56
CA SER A 364 11.47 -11.76 6.60
C SER A 364 12.39 -11.38 5.43
N GLY A 365 11.93 -11.53 4.19
CA GLY A 365 12.75 -11.31 3.00
C GLY A 365 13.30 -12.58 2.33
N THR A 366 12.94 -13.78 2.80
CA THR A 366 13.50 -15.04 2.26
C THR A 366 12.50 -16.18 2.30
N GLU A 367 12.56 -17.05 1.30
CA GLU A 367 11.73 -18.24 1.19
C GLU A 367 12.56 -19.52 1.36
N THR A 368 12.16 -20.39 2.30
CA THR A 368 12.88 -21.62 2.61
C THR A 368 12.16 -22.85 2.09
N PHE A 369 12.87 -23.65 1.30
CA PHE A 369 12.39 -24.91 0.74
C PHE A 369 13.09 -26.10 1.38
N LYS A 370 12.30 -27.11 1.77
CA LYS A 370 12.81 -28.44 2.14
C LYS A 370 12.32 -29.45 1.12
N LEU A 371 13.24 -29.88 0.27
CA LEU A 371 12.94 -30.62 -0.95
C LEU A 371 13.47 -32.05 -0.88
N LYS A 372 12.71 -32.99 -1.41
CA LYS A 372 13.09 -34.40 -1.57
C LYS A 372 12.99 -34.82 -3.02
N LYS A 373 14.06 -35.45 -3.53
CA LYS A 373 14.11 -35.91 -4.92
C LYS A 373 13.13 -37.06 -5.12
N THR A 374 12.27 -36.93 -6.12
CA THR A 374 11.39 -38.03 -6.53
C THR A 374 12.26 -39.14 -7.12
N SER A 375 12.08 -40.38 -6.65
CA SER A 375 12.81 -41.52 -7.22
C SER A 375 12.31 -41.74 -8.65
N SER A 376 13.19 -41.64 -9.64
CA SER A 376 12.93 -42.09 -11.00
C SER A 376 12.48 -43.55 -10.95
N LYS A 377 11.33 -43.87 -11.55
CA LYS A 377 10.93 -45.25 -11.82
C LYS A 377 11.87 -45.90 -12.83
#